data_AF-A0A2D5XCE0-F1
#
_entry.id   AF-A0A2D5XCE0-F1
#
_cell.length_a   1.000
_cell.length_b   1.000
_cell.length_c   1.000
_cell.angle_alpha   90.00
_cell.angle_beta   90.00
_cell.angle_gamma   90.00
#
_symmetry.space_group_name_H-M   'P 1'
#
loop_
_entity.id
_entity.type
_entity.pdbx_description
1 polymer ?
#
loop_
_entity_poly.entity_id
_entity_poly.type
_entity_poly.pdbx_seq_one_letter_code
_entity_poly.pdbx_strand_id
1 'polypeptide(L)' 'MDLSSTWVRFKSFIGECVRVLKVTRKPDTFEFKTIVKVAGLGILVIGLLGFLFTMGKQIFFP' A
#
# COMPACT_ATOMS: atom_id res chain seq x y z
N MET A 1 33.69 5.03 14.28
CA MET A 1 32.34 5.46 13.88
C MET A 1 31.52 5.61 15.15
N ASP A 2 31.32 6.84 15.61
CA ASP A 2 30.60 7.15 16.84
C ASP A 2 29.10 6.83 16.73
N LEU A 3 28.69 5.70 17.34
CA LEU A 3 27.29 5.27 17.46
C LEU A 3 26.38 6.37 18.05
N SER A 4 26.93 7.23 18.89
CA SER A 4 26.24 8.37 19.50
C SER A 4 25.75 9.39 18.45
N SER A 5 26.56 9.67 17.41
CA SER A 5 26.20 10.65 16.38
C SER A 5 25.04 10.18 15.48
N THR A 6 25.01 8.88 15.19
CA THR A 6 23.97 8.27 14.35
C THR A 6 22.62 8.25 15.07
N TRP A 7 22.62 8.03 16.39
CA TRP A 7 21.40 8.02 17.21
C TRP A 7 20.73 9.40 17.31
N VAL A 8 21.53 10.46 17.48
CA VAL A 8 21.02 11.84 17.51
C VAL A 8 20.41 12.22 16.15
N ARG A 9 21.06 11.85 15.05
CA ARG A 9 20.53 12.06 13.69
C ARG A 9 19.23 11.30 13.44
N PHE A 10 19.12 10.05 13.90
CA PHE A 10 17.91 9.24 13.74
C PHE A 10 16.72 9.80 14.54
N LYS A 11 16.97 10.26 15.78
CA LYS A 11 15.94 10.90 16.62
C LYS A 11 15.42 12.19 16.00
N SER A 12 16.32 13.00 15.42
CA SER A 12 15.93 14.21 14.68
C SER A 12 15.13 13.87 13.42
N PHE A 13 15.53 12.85 12.66
CA PHE A 13 14.83 12.38 11.46
C PHE A 13 13.40 11.92 11.76
N ILE A 14 13.19 11.13 12.81
CA ILE A 14 11.84 10.73 13.26
C ILE A 14 10.99 11.96 13.59
N GLY A 15 11.58 12.97 14.24
CA GLY A 15 10.87 14.22 14.57
C GLY A 15 10.41 15.00 13.32
N GLU A 16 11.21 15.03 12.27
CA GLU A 16 10.83 15.60 10.96
C GLU A 16 9.74 14.76 10.28
N CYS A 17 9.87 13.43 10.26
CA CYS A 17 8.85 12.54 9.69
C CYS A 17 7.48 12.71 10.36
N VAL A 18 7.45 12.83 11.70
CA VAL A 18 6.20 13.06 12.45
C VAL A 18 5.56 14.40 12.08
N ARG A 19 6.35 15.44 11.82
CA ARG A 19 5.81 16.73 11.32
C ARG A 19 5.17 16.57 9.95
N VAL A 20 5.80 15.86 9.03
CA VAL A 20 5.24 15.60 7.70
C VAL A 20 3.92 14.82 7.82
N LEU A 21 3.86 13.78 8.66
CA LEU A 21 2.62 13.02 8.88
C LEU A 21 1.48 13.89 9.45
N LYS A 22 1.78 14.89 10.28
CA LYS A 22 0.78 15.85 10.78
C LYS A 22 0.29 16.83 9.72
N VAL A 23 1.09 17.13 8.70
CA VAL A 23 0.70 18.00 7.58
C VAL A 23 -0.19 17.26 6.58
N THR A 24 -0.06 15.94 6.47
CA THR A 24 -0.93 15.16 5.57
C THR A 24 -2.39 15.18 6.02
N ARG A 25 -3.31 15.40 5.08
CA ARG A 25 -4.76 15.37 5.35
C ARG A 25 -5.20 13.92 5.61
N LYS A 26 -5.77 13.68 6.79
CA LYS A 26 -6.43 12.40 7.09
C LYS A 26 -7.62 12.21 6.15
N PRO A 27 -7.76 11.06 5.46
CA PRO A 27 -8.82 10.87 4.47
C PRO A 27 -10.19 10.90 5.13
N ASP A 28 -11.15 11.49 4.44
CA ASP A 28 -12.55 11.44 4.85
C ASP A 28 -13.13 10.03 4.62
N THR A 29 -14.13 9.67 5.42
CA THR A 29 -14.77 8.34 5.32
C THR A 29 -15.43 8.10 3.95
N PHE A 30 -15.89 9.16 3.27
CA PHE A 30 -16.47 9.06 1.93
C PHE A 30 -15.42 8.77 0.86
N GLU A 31 -14.31 9.50 0.88
CA GLU A 31 -13.19 9.32 -0.05
C GLU A 31 -12.57 7.94 0.11
N PHE A 32 -12.35 7.51 1.36
CA PHE A 32 -11.82 6.19 1.68
C PHE A 32 -12.70 5.07 1.10
N LYS A 33 -14.02 5.14 1.33
CA LYS A 33 -14.96 4.15 0.79
C LYS A 33 -14.97 4.13 -0.74
N THR A 34 -14.86 5.28 -1.37
CA THR A 34 -14.83 5.37 -2.84
C THR A 34 -13.57 4.72 -3.40
N ILE A 35 -12.41 5.02 -2.84
CA ILE A 35 -11.13 4.44 -3.27
C ILE A 35 -11.13 2.92 -3.04
N VAL A 36 -11.57 2.45 -1.87
CA VAL A 36 -11.62 1.02 -1.56
C VAL A 36 -12.55 0.25 -2.51
N LYS A 37 -13.71 0.83 -2.86
CA LYS A 37 -14.63 0.20 -3.81
C LYS A 37 -14.02 0.08 -5.21
N VAL A 38 -13.38 1.14 -5.71
CA VAL A 38 -12.75 1.14 -7.04
C VAL A 38 -11.54 0.20 -7.07
N ALA A 39 -10.69 0.25 -6.05
CA ALA A 39 -9.53 -0.63 -5.93
C ALA A 39 -9.95 -2.11 -5.81
N GLY A 40 -10.97 -2.40 -5.00
CA GLY A 40 -11.51 -3.76 -4.84
C GLY A 40 -12.08 -4.30 -6.15
N LEU A 41 -12.76 -3.46 -6.93
CA LEU A 41 -13.27 -3.84 -8.25
C LEU A 41 -12.14 -4.15 -9.24
N GLY A 42 -11.06 -3.36 -9.23
CA GLY A 42 -9.87 -3.62 -10.05
C GLY A 42 -9.16 -4.94 -9.68
N ILE A 43 -8.97 -5.19 -8.39
CA ILE A 43 -8.36 -6.45 -7.90
C ILE A 43 -9.21 -7.65 -8.32
N LEU A 44 -10.54 -7.54 -8.22
CA LEU A 44 -11.46 -8.61 -8.61
C LEU A 44 -11.34 -8.93 -10.11
N VAL A 45 -11.34 -7.91 -10.97
CA VAL A 45 -11.21 -8.11 -12.43
C VAL A 45 -9.88 -8.78 -12.78
N ILE A 46 -8.76 -8.27 -12.26
CA ILE A 46 -7.43 -8.83 -12.54
C ILE A 46 -7.30 -10.24 -11.97
N GLY A 47 -7.81 -10.48 -10.76
CA GLY A 47 -7.81 -11.78 -10.11
C GLY A 47 -8.64 -12.81 -10.87
N LEU A 48 -9.81 -12.43 -11.38
CA LEU A 48 -10.63 -13.29 -12.23
C LEU A 48 -9.94 -13.60 -13.56
N LEU A 49 -9.34 -12.60 -14.22
CA LEU A 49 -8.60 -12.83 -15.46
C LEU A 49 -7.46 -13.83 -15.26
N GLY A 50 -6.64 -13.64 -14.22
CA GLY A 50 -5.58 -14.58 -13.85
C GLY A 50 -6.13 -15.97 -13.54
N PHE A 51 -7.23 -16.06 -12.78
CA PHE A 51 -7.89 -17.32 -12.46
C PHE A 51 -8.40 -18.05 -13.71
N LEU A 52 -9.03 -17.34 -14.65
CA LEU A 52 -9.50 -17.90 -15.92
C LEU A 52 -8.34 -18.45 -16.74
N PHE A 53 -7.21 -17.74 -16.82
CA PHE A 53 -6.02 -18.24 -17.51
C PHE A 53 -5.44 -19.49 -16.86
N THR A 54 -5.33 -19.52 -15.53
CA THR A 54 -4.82 -20.69 -14.81
C THR A 54 -5.74 -21.90 -14.95
N MET A 55 -7.04 -21.73 -14.80
CA MET A 55 -8.03 -22.79 -14.98
C MET A 55 -8.05 -23.30 -16.41
N GLY A 56 -7.99 -22.40 -17.41
CA GLY A 56 -7.89 -22.78 -18.81
C GLY A 56 -6.63 -23.59 -19.13
N LYS A 57 -5.47 -23.17 -18.60
CA LYS A 57 -4.22 -23.91 -18.76
C LYS A 57 -4.29 -25.31 -18.13
N GLN A 58 -4.93 -25.43 -16.97
CA GLN A 58 -5.04 -26.70 -16.24
C GLN A 58 -5.97 -27.71 -16.93
N ILE A 59 -7.00 -27.23 -17.63
CA ILE A 59 -7.89 -28.10 -18.41
C ILE A 59 -7.23 -28.53 -19.73
N PHE A 60 -6.52 -27.62 -20.40
CA PHE A 60 -5.86 -27.92 -21.68
C PHE A 60 -4.56 -28.72 -21.52
N PHE A 61 -3.87 -28.55 -20.39
CA PHE A 61 -2.63 -29.24 -20.05
C PHE A 61 -2.75 -29.79 -18.61
N PRO A 62 -3.33 -30.99 -18.42
CA PRO A 62 -3.23 -31.69 -17.15
C PRO A 62 -1.77 -31.93 -16.75
#